data_AF-A0A088MI39-F1
#
_entry.id   AF-A0A088MI39-F1
#
_cell.length_a   1.000
_cell.length_b   1.000
_cell.length_c   1.000
_cell.angle_alpha   90.00
_cell.angle_beta   90.00
_cell.angle_gamma   90.00
#
_symmetry.space_group_name_H-M   'P 1'
#
loop_
_entity.id
_entity.type
_entity.pdbx_description
1 polymer ?
#
loop_
_entity_poly.entity_id
_entity_poly.type
_entity_poly.pdbx_seq_one_letter_code
_entity_poly.pdbx_strand_id
1 'polypeptide(L)'
;EIAYLVNFFIDEYGVDPANVHLLGHSLGSHVSGYAGEKITNLGRISGLDPAGPYFTDTPAFIRLDNTDAVYVDNIHTDAKSILLLGYGTEQPMGNIDFYPNSGRNQPGCDPVDIGIEFISD
;
A
#
# COMPACT_ATOMS: atom_id res chain seq x y z
N GLU A 1 -5.06 -13.70 9.33
CA GLU A 1 -6.51 -13.59 9.59
C GLU A 1 -7.30 -13.26 8.32
N ILE A 2 -6.98 -12.19 7.59
CA ILE A 2 -7.67 -11.84 6.33
C ILE A 2 -7.67 -13.01 5.33
N ALA A 3 -6.50 -13.60 5.04
CA ALA A 3 -6.42 -14.78 4.16
C ALA A 3 -7.25 -15.96 4.65
N TYR A 4 -7.34 -16.18 5.96
CA TYR A 4 -8.14 -17.26 6.54
C TYR A 4 -9.64 -17.01 6.30
N LEU A 5 -10.10 -15.77 6.50
CA LEU A 5 -11.49 -15.40 6.24
C LEU A 5 -11.85 -15.51 4.74
N VAL A 6 -10.95 -15.06 3.85
CA VAL A 6 -11.18 -15.16 2.41
C VAL A 6 -11.22 -16.62 1.97
N ASN A 7 -10.27 -17.46 2.41
CA ASN A 7 -10.26 -18.88 2.12
C ASN A 7 -11.51 -19.59 2.69
N PHE A 8 -12.00 -19.20 3.86
CA PHE A 8 -13.28 -19.69 4.37
C PHE A 8 -14.45 -19.40 3.40
N PHE A 9 -14.53 -18.20 2.81
CA PHE A 9 -15.56 -17.91 1.81
C PHE A 9 -15.37 -18.67 0.49
N ILE A 10 -14.13 -18.90 0.08
CA ILE A 10 -13.80 -19.72 -1.09
C ILE A 10 -14.26 -21.16 -0.86
N ASP A 11 -13.89 -21.75 0.28
CA ASP A 11 -14.10 -23.15 0.59
C ASP A 11 -15.58 -23.47 0.90
N GLU A 12 -16.24 -22.63 1.70
CA GLU A 12 -17.60 -22.92 2.20
C GLU A 12 -18.71 -22.38 1.29
N TYR A 13 -18.42 -21.34 0.51
CA TYR A 13 -19.43 -20.65 -0.32
C TYR A 13 -19.09 -20.63 -1.81
N GLY A 14 -17.95 -21.20 -2.22
CA GLY A 14 -17.55 -21.26 -3.62
C GLY A 14 -17.27 -19.90 -4.24
N VAL A 15 -16.84 -18.92 -3.43
CA VAL A 15 -16.43 -17.60 -3.94
C VAL A 15 -15.20 -17.78 -4.83
N ASP A 16 -15.28 -17.29 -6.07
CA ASP A 16 -14.12 -17.23 -6.95
C ASP A 16 -13.12 -16.19 -6.42
N PRO A 17 -11.85 -16.57 -6.12
CA PRO A 17 -10.81 -15.63 -5.67
C PRO A 17 -10.63 -14.42 -6.59
N ALA A 18 -10.91 -14.56 -7.90
CA ALA A 18 -10.82 -13.48 -8.87
C ALA A 18 -11.85 -12.35 -8.62
N ASN A 19 -12.92 -12.63 -7.87
CA ASN A 19 -13.93 -11.64 -7.48
C ASN A 19 -13.60 -10.94 -6.14
N VAL A 20 -12.48 -11.27 -5.51
CA VAL A 20 -12.06 -10.64 -4.25
C VAL A 20 -11.09 -9.49 -4.54
N HIS A 21 -11.41 -8.33 -3.96
CA HIS A 21 -10.57 -7.13 -4.01
C HIS A 21 -10.26 -6.67 -2.59
N LEU A 22 -8.98 -6.69 -2.21
CA LEU A 22 -8.51 -6.15 -0.94
C LEU A 22 -8.08 -4.69 -1.11
N LEU A 23 -8.59 -3.80 -0.27
CA LEU A 23 -8.20 -2.39 -0.22
C LEU A 23 -7.46 -2.15 1.09
N GLY A 24 -6.17 -1.85 1.00
CA GLY A 24 -5.32 -1.57 2.14
C GLY A 24 -4.89 -0.10 2.14
N HIS A 25 -4.88 0.56 3.30
CA HIS A 25 -4.35 1.91 3.45
C HIS A 25 -3.15 1.91 4.40
N SER A 26 -2.08 2.64 4.06
CA SER A 26 -0.86 2.73 4.88
C SER A 26 -0.30 1.33 5.20
N LEU A 27 -0.18 0.96 6.48
CA LEU A 27 0.21 -0.38 6.92
C LEU A 27 -0.74 -1.48 6.38
N GLY A 28 -2.02 -1.15 6.20
CA GLY A 28 -3.03 -2.06 5.67
C GLY A 28 -2.75 -2.50 4.23
N SER A 29 -1.98 -1.72 3.45
CA SER A 29 -1.53 -2.11 2.11
C SER A 29 -0.65 -3.36 2.18
N HIS A 30 0.30 -3.39 3.12
CA HIS A 30 1.16 -4.54 3.36
C HIS A 30 0.41 -5.71 4.00
N VAL A 31 -0.56 -5.44 4.89
CA VAL A 31 -1.47 -6.48 5.40
C VAL A 31 -2.23 -7.15 4.25
N SER A 32 -2.64 -6.39 3.24
CA SER A 32 -3.30 -6.92 2.04
C SER A 32 -2.34 -7.77 1.20
N GLY A 33 -1.09 -7.34 1.04
CA GLY A 33 -0.03 -8.13 0.38
C GLY A 33 0.19 -9.49 1.07
N TYR A 34 0.45 -9.47 2.38
CA TYR A 34 0.59 -10.70 3.19
C TYR A 34 -0.63 -11.62 3.18
N ALA A 35 -1.83 -11.06 2.95
CA ALA A 35 -3.02 -11.87 2.76
C ALA A 35 -3.04 -12.49 1.36
N GLY A 36 -2.71 -11.70 0.33
CA GLY A 36 -2.61 -12.10 -1.06
C GLY A 36 -1.62 -13.24 -1.30
N GLU A 37 -0.44 -13.21 -0.68
CA GLU A 37 0.54 -14.32 -0.73
C GLU A 37 -0.05 -15.69 -0.33
N LYS A 38 -1.14 -15.69 0.44
CA LYS A 38 -1.78 -16.90 0.99
C LYS A 38 -3.09 -17.27 0.27
N ILE A 39 -3.47 -16.53 -0.77
CA ILE A 39 -4.69 -16.75 -1.56
C ILE A 39 -4.27 -16.93 -3.02
N THR A 40 -4.42 -18.14 -3.54
CA THR A 40 -4.10 -18.41 -4.94
C THR A 40 -5.08 -17.68 -5.87
N ASN A 41 -4.56 -16.95 -6.86
CA ASN A 41 -5.35 -16.18 -7.84
C ASN A 41 -6.27 -15.11 -7.23
N LEU A 42 -5.85 -14.46 -6.13
CA LEU A 42 -6.55 -13.28 -5.60
C LEU A 42 -6.75 -12.24 -6.71
N GLY A 43 -7.98 -11.76 -6.90
CA GLY A 43 -8.34 -10.88 -8.02
C GLY A 43 -7.59 -9.56 -8.03
N ARG A 44 -7.66 -8.78 -6.95
CA ARG A 44 -7.02 -7.46 -6.91
C ARG A 44 -6.60 -7.03 -5.51
N ILE A 45 -5.50 -6.27 -5.44
CA ILE A 45 -5.15 -5.45 -4.28
C ILE A 45 -5.04 -4.00 -4.73
N SER A 46 -5.66 -3.07 -3.99
CA SER A 46 -5.35 -1.65 -4.11
C SER A 46 -4.63 -1.15 -2.86
N GLY A 47 -3.40 -0.66 -3.03
CA GLY A 47 -2.61 -0.03 -1.98
C GLY A 47 -2.84 1.48 -1.96
N LEU A 48 -3.49 1.98 -0.92
CA LEU A 48 -3.76 3.40 -0.71
C LEU A 48 -2.67 3.97 0.18
N ASP A 49 -1.71 4.65 -0.44
CA ASP A 49 -0.52 5.22 0.15
C ASP A 49 0.26 4.23 1.04
N PRO A 50 0.81 3.13 0.46
CA PRO A 50 1.49 2.10 1.23
C PRO A 50 2.58 2.68 2.14
N ALA A 51 2.66 2.19 3.38
CA ALA A 51 3.57 2.74 4.37
C ALA A 51 5.04 2.63 3.95
N GLY A 52 5.79 3.73 4.06
CA GLY A 52 7.22 3.76 3.75
C GLY A 52 8.10 3.11 4.82
N PRO A 53 8.01 3.55 6.10
CA PRO A 53 8.87 3.05 7.17
C PRO A 53 8.77 1.55 7.36
N TYR A 54 9.91 0.87 7.47
CA TYR A 54 10.05 -0.60 7.58
C TYR A 54 9.72 -1.43 6.34
N PHE A 55 9.18 -0.84 5.27
CA PHE A 55 8.81 -1.57 4.04
C PHE A 55 9.60 -1.13 2.81
N THR A 56 9.94 0.14 2.69
CA THR A 56 10.69 0.66 1.53
C THR A 56 12.05 -0.03 1.41
N ASP A 57 12.43 -0.40 0.19
CA ASP A 57 13.66 -1.11 -0.17
C ASP A 57 13.86 -2.48 0.51
N THR A 58 12.79 -3.03 1.10
CA THR A 58 12.81 -4.40 1.62
C THR A 58 12.57 -5.43 0.52
N PRO A 59 12.99 -6.69 0.73
CA PRO A 59 12.60 -7.81 -0.13
C PRO A 59 11.08 -7.91 -0.28
N ALA A 60 10.62 -8.40 -1.43
CA ALA A 60 9.20 -8.52 -1.79
C ALA A 60 8.34 -9.15 -0.68
N PHE A 61 8.78 -10.29 -0.12
CA PHE A 61 8.09 -11.02 0.96
C PHE A 61 7.92 -10.24 2.29
N ILE A 62 8.47 -9.03 2.43
CA ILE A 62 8.31 -8.17 3.60
C ILE A 62 7.29 -7.07 3.34
N ARG A 63 6.78 -6.88 2.13
CA ARG A 63 5.95 -5.73 1.76
C ARG A 63 4.86 -6.14 0.77
N LEU A 64 4.12 -5.14 0.29
CA LEU A 64 3.23 -5.31 -0.85
C LEU A 64 4.11 -5.40 -2.10
N ASP A 65 3.80 -6.32 -3.00
CA ASP A 65 4.37 -6.36 -4.33
C ASP A 65 3.38 -6.87 -5.39
N ASN A 66 3.77 -6.79 -6.66
CA ASN A 66 2.90 -7.08 -7.79
C ASN A 66 2.57 -8.57 -7.98
N THR A 67 3.15 -9.47 -7.18
CA THR A 67 2.85 -10.90 -7.18
C THR A 67 1.78 -11.31 -6.16
N ASP A 68 1.40 -10.40 -5.25
CA ASP A 68 0.43 -10.68 -4.18
C ASP A 68 -1.02 -10.87 -4.67
N ALA A 69 -1.32 -10.42 -5.88
CA ALA A 69 -2.61 -10.63 -6.55
C ALA A 69 -2.44 -10.66 -8.06
N VAL A 70 -3.50 -11.04 -8.78
CA VAL A 70 -3.56 -10.98 -10.25
C VAL A 70 -3.35 -9.55 -10.76
N TYR A 71 -3.83 -8.56 -9.99
CA TYR A 71 -3.57 -7.15 -10.27
C TYR A 71 -3.39 -6.35 -8.98
N VAL A 72 -2.32 -5.56 -8.92
CA VAL A 72 -2.00 -4.67 -7.81
C VAL A 72 -1.88 -3.25 -8.34
N ASP A 73 -2.66 -2.33 -7.79
CA ASP A 73 -2.58 -0.91 -8.12
C ASP A 73 -2.39 -0.05 -6.88
N ASN A 74 -1.40 0.84 -6.90
CA ASN A 74 -1.10 1.70 -5.77
C ASN A 74 -1.37 3.16 -6.09
N ILE A 75 -1.80 3.92 -5.07
CA ILE A 75 -1.93 5.37 -5.13
C ILE A 75 -1.01 5.95 -4.07
N HIS A 76 0.02 6.69 -4.47
CA HIS A 76 1.00 7.31 -3.59
C HIS A 76 0.63 8.77 -3.40
N THR A 77 0.46 9.21 -2.16
CA THR A 77 0.00 10.58 -1.86
C THR A 77 0.89 11.33 -0.88
N ASP A 78 1.65 10.61 -0.04
CA ASP A 78 2.55 11.16 0.97
C ASP A 78 3.94 10.51 0.93
N ALA A 79 4.48 10.33 -0.27
CA ALA A 79 5.71 9.61 -0.57
C ALA A 79 7.01 10.39 -0.29
N LYS A 80 6.98 11.43 0.54
CA LYS A 80 8.22 12.10 0.97
C LYS A 80 9.03 11.17 1.88
N SER A 81 10.31 11.47 2.06
CA SER A 81 11.10 10.83 3.12
C SER A 81 10.44 11.03 4.48
N ILE A 82 10.56 10.03 5.36
CA ILE A 82 10.12 10.12 6.76
C ILE A 82 10.76 11.31 7.51
N LEU A 83 11.94 11.76 7.09
CA LEU A 83 12.59 12.98 7.62
C LEU A 83 11.81 14.26 7.31
N LEU A 84 11.04 14.24 6.23
CA LEU A 84 10.12 15.30 5.80
C LEU A 84 8.66 14.96 6.15
N LEU A 85 8.47 14.04 7.10
CA LEU A 85 7.17 13.55 7.58
C LEU A 85 6.29 12.93 6.48
N GLY A 86 6.89 12.36 5.43
CA GLY A 86 6.15 11.49 4.51
C GLY A 86 6.00 10.09 5.10
N TYR A 87 4.76 9.62 5.20
CA TYR A 87 4.44 8.30 5.72
C TYR A 87 4.29 7.23 4.65
N GLY A 88 4.01 7.64 3.41
CA GLY A 88 3.95 6.76 2.25
C GLY A 88 5.34 6.43 1.71
N THR A 89 5.41 5.50 0.76
CA THR A 89 6.64 5.21 0.00
C THR A 89 6.59 5.81 -1.41
N GLU A 90 7.74 6.14 -1.96
CA GLU A 90 7.88 6.50 -3.39
C GLU A 90 8.15 5.25 -4.26
N GLN A 91 8.55 4.14 -3.64
CA GLN A 91 8.89 2.90 -4.33
C GLN A 91 7.66 2.32 -5.06
N PRO A 92 7.76 2.05 -6.37
CA PRO A 92 6.71 1.36 -7.10
C PRO A 92 6.64 -0.10 -6.65
N MET A 93 5.44 -0.57 -6.37
CA MET A 93 5.19 -1.92 -5.84
C MET A 93 4.03 -2.63 -6.54
N GLY A 94 3.34 -1.98 -7.47
CA GLY A 94 2.17 -2.54 -8.15
C GLY A 94 2.49 -3.05 -9.56
N ASN A 95 1.45 -3.53 -10.23
CA ASN A 95 1.42 -3.57 -11.69
C ASN A 95 1.29 -2.14 -12.26
N ILE A 96 0.64 -1.25 -11.51
CA ILE A 96 0.55 0.17 -11.80
C ILE A 96 0.64 0.97 -10.50
N ASP A 97 1.36 2.09 -10.55
CA ASP A 97 1.54 2.99 -9.41
C ASP A 97 1.17 4.41 -9.87
N PHE A 98 0.21 5.01 -9.20
CA PHE A 98 -0.30 6.35 -9.46
C PHE A 98 0.29 7.33 -8.46
N TYR A 99 0.75 8.47 -8.94
CA TYR A 99 1.33 9.53 -8.12
C TYR A 99 0.59 10.85 -8.32
N PRO A 100 -0.65 11.00 -7.81
CA PRO A 100 -1.37 12.27 -7.87
C PRO A 100 -0.54 13.41 -7.29
N ASN A 101 -0.44 14.53 -8.02
CA ASN A 101 0.37 15.68 -7.59
C ASN A 101 1.83 15.29 -7.24
N SER A 102 2.41 14.42 -8.07
CA SER A 102 3.74 13.83 -7.88
C SER A 102 3.87 12.95 -6.63
N GLY A 103 2.76 12.57 -6.00
CA GLY A 103 2.66 11.69 -4.85
C GLY A 103 3.22 12.24 -3.55
N ARG A 104 3.44 13.56 -3.44
CA ARG A 104 4.11 14.18 -2.28
C ARG A 104 3.28 15.22 -1.55
N ASN A 105 2.81 16.25 -2.25
CA ASN A 105 2.06 17.35 -1.64
C ASN A 105 0.69 17.42 -2.28
N GLN A 106 -0.32 16.95 -1.56
CA GLN A 106 -1.69 16.99 -2.07
C GLN A 106 -2.30 18.38 -1.86
N PRO A 107 -2.97 18.97 -2.87
CA PRO A 107 -3.67 20.24 -2.71
C PRO A 107 -4.68 20.18 -1.56
N GLY A 108 -4.63 21.16 -0.66
CA GLY A 108 -5.52 21.25 0.50
C GLY A 108 -5.02 20.52 1.76
N CYS A 109 -3.87 19.85 1.70
CA CYS A 109 -3.16 19.35 2.88
C CYS A 109 -2.08 20.36 3.28
N ASP A 110 -2.22 20.96 4.46
CA ASP A 110 -1.19 21.85 5.00
C ASP A 110 0.07 21.04 5.38
N PRO A 111 1.28 21.55 5.09
CA PRO A 111 2.50 20.94 5.59
C PRO A 111 2.42 20.81 7.11
N VAL A 112 2.82 19.66 7.66
CA VAL A 112 2.93 19.51 9.11
C VAL A 112 3.98 20.50 9.59
N ASP A 113 3.53 21.55 10.26
CA ASP A 113 4.39 22.59 10.81
C ASP A 113 5.03 22.04 12.08
N ILE A 114 6.27 21.56 11.96
CA ILE A 114 6.97 20.88 13.05
C ILE A 114 7.56 21.88 14.07
N GLY A 115 7.28 23.18 13.94
CA GLY A 115 7.83 24.21 14.83
C GLY A 115 9.37 24.28 14.79
N ILE A 116 9.99 23.69 13.78
CA ILE A 116 11.42 23.86 13.52
C ILE A 116 11.53 25.13 12.70
N GLU A 117 11.71 26.26 13.39
CA GLU A 117 12.29 27.45 12.76
C GLU A 117 13.62 27.02 12.16
N PHE A 118 13.64 26.73 10.86
CA PHE A 118 14.86 26.87 10.10
C PHE A 118 15.21 28.34 10.20
N ILE A 119 16.15 28.66 11.10
CA ILE A 119 16.86 29.93 11.08
C ILE A 119 17.46 30.03 9.69
N SER A 120 16.79 30.77 8.82
CA SER A 120 17.36 31.28 7.60
C SER A 120 17.92 32.64 7.98
N ASP A 121 19.24 32.73 8.03
CA ASP A 121 19.97 33.99 8.11
C ASP A 121 19.55 34.94 6.97
#